data_AF-A0A1I0CFL3-F1
#
_entry.id   AF-A0A1I0CFL3-F1
#
_cell.length_a   1.000
_cell.length_b   1.000
_cell.length_c   1.000
_cell.angle_alpha   90.00
_cell.angle_beta   90.00
_cell.angle_gamma   90.00
#
_symmetry.space_group_name_H-M   'P 1'
#
loop_
_entity.id
_entity.type
_entity.pdbx_description
1 polymer ?
#
loop_
_entity_poly.entity_id
_entity_poly.type
_entity_poly.pdbx_seq_one_letter_code
_entity_poly.pdbx_strand_id
1 'polypeptide(L)'
;MGYLISGGTIIVGGGLLFLLFNWLMGYKKGNIVLDLEDRFFDQKEYISAIKTELESQGREVYYKGNGRFDIDGKEYLFIERNVSMGGVPLQRTILKLEK
;
A
#
# COMPACT_ATOMS: atom_id res chain seq x y z
N MET A 1 -7.98 40.61 33.23
CA MET A 1 -6.75 40.68 32.41
C MET A 1 -6.11 39.31 32.44
N GLY A 2 -6.01 38.64 31.29
CA GLY A 2 -5.46 37.29 31.16
C GLY A 2 -6.26 36.45 30.16
N TYR A 3 -6.00 36.62 28.87
CA TYR A 3 -6.48 35.70 27.83
C TYR A 3 -5.58 34.46 27.85
N LEU A 4 -6.15 33.26 28.01
CA LEU A 4 -5.48 32.01 27.61
C LEU A 4 -6.23 31.38 26.45
N ILE A 5 -5.44 31.03 25.46
CA ILE A 5 -5.81 30.83 24.07
C ILE A 5 -6.26 29.37 23.90
N SER A 6 -7.33 29.22 23.12
CA SER A 6 -7.80 27.99 22.50
C SER A 6 -6.68 27.10 21.96
N GLY A 7 -6.77 25.79 22.21
CA GLY A 7 -5.83 24.81 21.69
C GLY A 7 -6.51 23.48 21.35
N GLY A 8 -7.57 23.53 20.54
CA GLY A 8 -8.02 22.36 19.80
C GLY A 8 -6.95 21.99 18.78
N THR A 9 -5.96 21.20 19.17
CA THR A 9 -4.98 20.65 18.22
C THR A 9 -5.60 19.44 17.54
N ILE A 10 -6.31 19.74 16.46
CA ILE A 10 -6.82 18.79 15.48
C ILE A 10 -5.62 18.00 14.91
N ILE A 11 -5.39 16.78 15.39
CA ILE A 11 -4.56 15.77 14.70
C ILE A 11 -5.39 15.23 13.52
N VAL A 12 -5.65 16.06 12.51
CA VAL A 12 -6.32 15.66 11.25
C VAL A 12 -5.47 16.03 10.03
N GLY A 13 -4.40 16.83 10.21
CA GLY A 13 -3.50 17.23 9.13
C GLY A 13 -2.67 16.10 8.53
N GLY A 14 -2.25 15.11 9.34
CA GLY A 14 -1.43 13.99 8.86
C GLY A 14 -2.19 13.00 7.97
N GLY A 15 -3.43 12.66 8.35
CA GLY A 15 -4.27 11.74 7.59
C GLY A 15 -4.69 12.30 6.22
N LEU A 16 -5.01 13.60 6.14
CA LEU A 16 -5.40 14.24 4.88
C LEU A 16 -4.25 14.37 3.88
N LEU A 17 -3.04 14.69 4.36
CA LEU A 17 -1.85 14.68 3.51
C LEU A 17 -1.49 13.28 3.04
N PHE A 18 -1.58 12.25 3.90
CA PHE A 18 -1.39 10.85 3.51
C PHE A 18 -2.40 10.41 2.43
N LEU A 19 -3.68 10.77 2.59
CA LEU A 19 -4.73 10.47 1.61
C LEU A 19 -4.53 11.20 0.27
N LEU A 20 -4.11 12.47 0.30
CA LEU A 20 -3.79 13.26 -0.89
C LEU A 20 -2.55 12.75 -1.63
N PHE A 21 -1.49 12.37 -0.89
CA PHE A 21 -0.29 11.74 -1.47
C PHE A 21 -0.60 10.37 -2.09
N ASN A 22 -1.47 9.57 -1.46
CA ASN A 22 -1.98 8.35 -2.08
C ASN A 22 -2.75 8.69 -3.37
N TRP A 23 -3.63 9.69 -3.39
CA TRP A 23 -4.36 10.01 -4.62
C TRP A 23 -3.46 10.49 -5.77
N LEU A 24 -2.43 11.31 -5.49
CA LEU A 24 -1.51 11.88 -6.49
C LEU A 24 -0.62 10.84 -7.19
N MET A 25 -0.35 9.71 -6.53
CA MET A 25 0.51 8.61 -7.01
C MET A 25 -0.12 7.73 -8.11
N GLY A 26 -1.30 8.09 -8.61
CA GLY A 26 -1.92 7.40 -9.75
C GLY A 26 -2.58 6.07 -9.39
N TYR A 27 -3.13 5.96 -8.18
CA TYR A 27 -3.92 4.81 -7.74
C TYR A 27 -5.15 4.71 -8.64
N LYS A 28 -5.09 3.82 -9.65
CA LYS A 28 -6.27 3.45 -10.43
C LYS A 28 -7.28 2.80 -9.49
N LYS A 29 -8.53 3.26 -9.55
CA LYS A 29 -9.67 2.71 -8.79
C LYS A 29 -9.69 1.18 -8.95
N GLY A 30 -9.56 0.46 -7.83
CA GLY A 30 -9.59 -1.01 -7.79
C GLY A 30 -8.23 -1.68 -7.56
N ASN A 31 -7.11 -0.99 -7.73
CA ASN A 31 -5.79 -1.55 -7.41
C ASN A 31 -5.55 -1.57 -5.89
N ILE A 32 -4.83 -2.59 -5.42
CA ILE A 32 -4.32 -2.64 -4.05
C ILE A 32 -2.85 -2.24 -4.10
N VAL A 33 -2.44 -1.32 -3.22
CA VAL A 33 -1.05 -0.91 -3.08
C VAL A 33 -0.61 -1.26 -1.68
N LEU A 34 0.53 -1.94 -1.57
CA LEU A 34 1.13 -2.32 -0.32
C LEU A 34 2.54 -1.71 -0.26
N ASP A 35 2.83 -1.06 0.85
CA ASP A 35 4.19 -0.67 1.21
C ASP A 35 4.66 -1.67 2.26
N LEU A 36 5.51 -2.61 1.85
CA LEU A 36 6.11 -3.56 2.78
C LEU A 36 7.29 -2.88 3.48
N GLU A 37 7.45 -3.13 4.78
CA GLU A 37 8.52 -2.52 5.58
C GLU A 37 9.91 -3.00 5.14
N ASP A 38 10.00 -4.26 4.72
CA ASP A 38 11.23 -4.90 4.26
C ASP A 38 11.37 -4.90 2.73
N ARG A 39 12.63 -4.88 2.28
CA ARG A 39 12.96 -5.10 0.87
C ARG A 39 13.14 -6.57 0.60
N PHE A 40 12.40 -7.08 -0.38
CA PHE A 40 12.49 -8.48 -0.78
C PHE A 40 13.28 -8.60 -2.08
N PHE A 41 14.35 -9.39 -2.04
CA PHE A 41 15.18 -9.74 -3.19
C PHE A 41 14.83 -11.13 -3.74
N ASP A 42 14.31 -12.02 -2.90
CA ASP A 42 13.78 -13.32 -3.32
C ASP A 42 12.29 -13.21 -3.66
N GLN A 43 11.91 -13.74 -4.83
CA GLN A 43 10.55 -13.65 -5.33
C GLN A 43 9.56 -14.44 -4.46
N LYS A 44 9.95 -15.59 -3.90
CA LYS A 44 9.07 -16.42 -3.09
C LYS A 44 8.83 -15.78 -1.73
N GLU A 45 9.88 -15.23 -1.11
CA GLU A 45 9.75 -14.46 0.13
C GLU A 45 8.83 -13.27 -0.09
N TYR A 46 8.99 -12.56 -1.21
CA TYR A 46 8.14 -11.43 -1.55
C TYR A 46 6.66 -11.83 -1.71
N ILE A 47 6.38 -12.89 -2.47
CA ILE A 47 5.01 -13.41 -2.64
C ILE A 47 4.41 -13.81 -1.28
N SER A 48 5.21 -14.46 -0.42
CA SER A 48 4.78 -14.86 0.92
C SER A 48 4.47 -13.65 1.80
N ALA A 49 5.29 -12.60 1.73
CA ALA A 49 5.08 -11.36 2.48
C ALA A 49 3.81 -10.63 2.02
N ILE A 50 3.60 -10.52 0.71
CA ILE A 50 2.36 -9.95 0.13
C ILE A 50 1.13 -10.73 0.63
N LYS A 51 1.21 -12.06 0.60
CA LYS A 51 0.12 -12.91 1.08
C LYS A 51 -0.16 -12.68 2.56
N THR A 52 0.88 -12.75 3.39
CA THR A 52 0.78 -12.57 4.85
C THR A 52 0.19 -11.21 5.22
N GLU A 53 0.64 -10.15 4.54
CA GLU A 53 0.16 -8.78 4.77
C GLU A 53 -1.32 -8.63 4.38
N LEU A 54 -1.76 -9.24 3.27
CA LEU A 54 -3.17 -9.17 2.87
C LEU A 54 -4.07 -10.03 3.75
N GLU A 55 -3.60 -11.20 4.18
CA GLU A 55 -4.32 -12.07 5.10
C GLU A 55 -4.44 -11.42 6.49
N SER A 56 -3.41 -10.68 6.95
CA SER A 56 -3.48 -9.91 8.21
C SER A 56 -4.52 -8.79 8.15
N GLN A 57 -4.77 -8.24 6.95
CA GLN A 57 -5.86 -7.31 6.67
C GLN A 57 -7.24 -7.98 6.55
N GLY A 58 -7.32 -9.31 6.72
CA GLY A 58 -8.56 -10.09 6.68
C GLY A 58 -9.03 -10.44 5.26
N ARG A 59 -8.15 -10.40 4.25
CA ARG A 59 -8.48 -10.80 2.88
C ARG A 59 -8.15 -12.25 2.60
N GLU A 60 -8.94 -12.87 1.74
CA GLU A 60 -8.69 -14.22 1.26
C GLU A 60 -7.74 -14.14 0.05
N VAL A 61 -6.57 -14.79 0.13
CA VAL A 61 -5.51 -14.63 -0.89
C VAL A 61 -4.97 -15.97 -1.38
N TYR A 62 -5.03 -16.15 -2.70
CA TYR A 62 -4.43 -17.30 -3.39
C TYR A 62 -3.43 -16.85 -4.45
N TYR A 63 -2.20 -17.35 -4.36
CA TYR A 63 -1.21 -17.13 -5.41
C TYR A 63 -1.46 -18.10 -6.58
N LYS A 64 -1.66 -17.56 -7.78
CA LYS A 64 -1.98 -18.31 -9.01
C LYS A 64 -0.74 -18.58 -9.88
N GLY A 65 0.44 -18.10 -9.48
CA GLY A 65 1.65 -18.18 -10.28
C GLY A 65 1.83 -16.98 -11.22
N ASN A 66 3.04 -16.81 -11.77
CA ASN A 66 3.38 -15.76 -12.72
C ASN A 66 3.03 -14.34 -12.24
N GLY A 67 3.16 -14.08 -10.93
CA GLY A 67 2.80 -12.79 -10.34
C GLY A 67 1.28 -12.54 -10.24
N ARG A 68 0.42 -13.55 -10.44
CA ARG A 68 -1.03 -13.38 -10.28
C ARG A 68 -1.51 -13.81 -8.92
N PHE A 69 -2.44 -13.05 -8.37
CA PHE A 69 -3.11 -13.30 -7.11
C PHE A 69 -4.62 -13.30 -7.35
N ASP A 70 -5.32 -14.24 -6.73
CA ASP A 70 -6.76 -14.17 -6.50
C ASP A 70 -6.96 -13.61 -5.09
N ILE A 71 -7.62 -12.46 -4.99
CA ILE A 71 -7.85 -11.76 -3.72
C ILE A 71 -9.36 -11.48 -3.64
N ASP A 72 -10.01 -12.07 -2.64
CA ASP A 72 -11.47 -11.99 -2.44
C ASP A 72 -12.26 -12.33 -3.72
N GLY A 73 -11.80 -13.33 -4.49
CA GLY A 73 -12.42 -13.78 -5.73
C GLY A 73 -12.17 -12.88 -6.96
N LYS A 74 -11.22 -11.94 -6.88
CA LYS A 74 -10.81 -11.06 -7.99
C LYS A 74 -9.35 -11.30 -8.37
N GLU A 75 -9.06 -11.22 -9.66
CA GLU A 75 -7.71 -11.48 -10.17
C GLU A 75 -6.87 -10.20 -10.26
N TYR A 76 -5.69 -10.26 -9.67
CA TYR A 76 -4.73 -9.17 -9.58
C TYR A 76 -3.36 -9.59 -10.13
N LEU A 77 -2.74 -8.71 -10.91
CA LEU A 77 -1.36 -8.82 -11.32
C LEU A 77 -0.46 -8.02 -10.38
N PHE A 78 0.49 -8.71 -9.76
CA PHE A 78 1.58 -8.10 -9.01
C PHE A 78 2.57 -7.40 -9.95
N ILE A 79 2.80 -6.13 -9.63
CA ILE A 79 3.74 -5.25 -10.29
C ILE A 79 4.57 -4.60 -9.20
N GLU A 80 5.87 -4.83 -9.23
CA GLU A 80 6.82 -4.12 -8.39
C GLU A 80 7.17 -2.77 -9.02
N ARG A 81 7.22 -1.71 -8.21
CA ARG A 81 7.77 -0.42 -8.62
C ARG A 81 8.76 0.11 -7.60
N ASN A 82 9.93 0.51 -8.08
CA ASN A 82 10.86 1.31 -7.30
C ASN A 82 10.47 2.79 -7.43
N VAL A 83 10.17 3.44 -6.31
CA VAL A 83 9.85 4.86 -6.23
C VAL A 83 10.89 5.56 -5.37
N SER A 84 11.28 6.79 -5.73
CA SER A 84 12.16 7.61 -4.90
C SER A 84 11.33 8.66 -4.19
N MET A 85 11.31 8.64 -2.85
CA MET A 85 10.59 9.60 -2.03
C MET A 85 11.61 10.43 -1.24
N GLY A 86 11.80 11.69 -1.61
CA GLY A 86 12.75 12.57 -0.92
C GLY A 86 14.21 12.10 -0.99
N GLY A 87 14.59 11.34 -2.03
CA GLY A 87 15.94 10.77 -2.18
C GLY A 87 16.11 9.40 -1.51
N VAL A 88 15.11 8.91 -0.77
CA VAL A 88 15.11 7.56 -0.22
C VAL A 88 14.42 6.61 -1.22
N PRO A 89 15.10 5.56 -1.71
CA PRO A 89 14.47 4.57 -2.57
C PRO A 89 13.51 3.70 -1.75
N LEU A 90 12.26 3.56 -2.21
CA LEU A 90 11.23 2.71 -1.63
C LEU A 90 10.78 1.68 -2.66
N GLN A 91 10.59 0.44 -2.20
CA GLN A 91 10.02 -0.64 -3.00
C GLN A 91 8.50 -0.65 -2.76
N ARG A 92 7.71 -0.51 -3.82
CA ARG A 92 6.25 -0.46 -3.75
C ARG A 92 5.63 -1.64 -4.47
N THR A 93 4.73 -2.33 -3.77
CA THR A 93 3.93 -3.42 -4.33
C THR A 93 2.63 -2.85 -4.89
N ILE A 94 2.36 -3.11 -6.17
CA ILE A 94 1.08 -2.76 -6.79
C ILE A 94 0.42 -4.03 -7.28
N LEU A 95 -0.77 -4.32 -6.77
CA LEU A 95 -1.66 -5.36 -7.26
C LEU A 95 -2.69 -4.69 -8.17
N LYS A 96 -2.50 -4.85 -9.47
CA LYS A 96 -3.34 -4.27 -10.50
C LYS A 96 -4.49 -5.21 -10.83
N LEU A 97 -5.73 -4.75 -10.70
CA LEU A 97 -6.89 -5.55 -11.07
C LEU A 97 -6.85 -5.88 -12.57
N GLU A 98 -6.97 -7.16 -12.93
CA GLU A 98 -6.97 -7.63 -14.33
C GLU A 98 -8.39 -7.78 -14.89
N LYS A 99 -9.35 -8.23 -14.07
CA LYS A 99 -10.74 -8.50 -14.46
C LYS A 99 -11.74 -8.13 -13.38
#